data_AF-A0A953QP71-F1
#
_entry.id   AF-A0A953QP71-F1
#
_cell.length_a   1.000
_cell.length_b   1.000
_cell.length_c   1.000
_cell.angle_alpha   90.00
_cell.angle_beta   90.00
_cell.angle_gamma   90.00
#
_symmetry.space_group_name_H-M   'P 1'
#
loop_
_entity.id
_entity.type
_entity.pdbx_description
1 polymer ?
#
loop_
_entity_poly.entity_id
_entity_poly.type
_entity_poly.pdbx_seq_one_letter_code
_entity_poly.pdbx_strand_id
1 'polypeptide(L)'
;MRTFAVVFAILFAAVAAQAQLSRGECMGRCVLCGDDPVCATIYENCIHTCMTNGKKAPPPLPDVWGAIAVSPSALVQGHSWNYKSEEEARQRALKECAASTVAKDCKVVVTVADVCVALAISKPERIYTIGGP
;
A
#
# COMPACT_ATOMS: atom_id res chain seq x y z
N MET A 1 -36.90 22.61 -12.61
CA MET A 1 -35.70 23.20 -13.25
C MET A 1 -34.53 23.44 -12.28
N ARG A 2 -34.76 23.77 -11.00
CA ARG A 2 -33.67 23.96 -10.01
C ARG A 2 -32.92 22.69 -9.58
N THR A 3 -33.55 21.52 -9.60
CA THR A 3 -32.97 20.24 -9.14
C THR A 3 -31.95 19.64 -10.11
N PHE A 4 -32.09 19.83 -11.42
CA PHE A 4 -31.15 19.30 -12.43
C PHE A 4 -29.78 20.00 -12.41
N ALA A 5 -29.74 21.29 -12.05
CA ALA A 5 -28.50 22.06 -11.98
C ALA A 5 -27.58 21.61 -10.83
N VAL A 6 -28.15 21.15 -9.72
CA VAL A 6 -27.40 20.70 -8.54
C VAL A 6 -26.72 19.35 -8.78
N VAL A 7 -27.41 18.44 -9.48
CA VAL A 7 -26.85 17.11 -9.83
C VAL A 7 -25.67 17.24 -10.80
N PHE A 8 -25.77 18.16 -11.78
CA PHE A 8 -24.69 18.41 -12.73
C PHE A 8 -23.46 19.06 -12.07
N ALA A 9 -23.66 19.94 -11.08
CA ALA A 9 -22.57 20.56 -10.34
C ALA A 9 -21.80 19.56 -9.44
N ILE A 10 -22.51 18.59 -8.84
CA ILE A 10 -21.88 17.56 -8.00
C ILE A 10 -21.09 16.56 -8.85
N LEU A 11 -21.59 16.20 -10.04
CA LEU A 11 -20.85 15.37 -11.00
C LEU A 11 -19.59 16.07 -11.54
N PHE A 12 -19.60 17.39 -11.72
CA PHE A 12 -18.42 18.15 -12.12
C PHE A 12 -17.37 18.31 -11.01
N ALA A 13 -17.77 18.33 -9.74
CA ALA A 13 -16.83 18.45 -8.63
C ALA A 13 -16.07 17.14 -8.32
N ALA A 14 -16.67 15.98 -8.58
CA ALA A 14 -16.03 14.68 -8.30
C ALA A 14 -14.86 14.35 -9.25
N VAL A 15 -14.84 14.92 -10.46
CA VAL A 15 -13.78 14.69 -11.47
C VAL A 15 -12.52 15.52 -11.19
N ALA A 16 -12.61 16.57 -10.37
CA ALA A 16 -11.48 17.45 -10.08
C ALA A 16 -10.54 16.94 -8.96
N ALA A 17 -10.89 15.87 -8.25
CA ALA A 17 -10.15 15.41 -7.07
C ALA A 17 -8.98 14.44 -7.36
N GLN A 18 -8.74 14.05 -8.61
CA GLN A 18 -7.71 13.04 -8.95
C GLN A 18 -6.36 13.59 -9.46
N ALA A 19 -6.12 14.91 -9.39
CA ALA A 19 -4.94 15.52 -10.02
C ALA A 19 -3.82 15.96 -9.06
N GLN A 20 -3.80 15.50 -7.80
CA GLN A 20 -2.82 15.96 -6.80
C GLN A 20 -2.11 14.82 -6.04
N LEU A 21 -1.66 13.78 -6.74
CA LEU A 21 -0.48 13.02 -6.32
C LEU A 21 0.47 12.90 -7.51
N SER A 22 1.38 13.86 -7.66
CA SER A 22 2.35 13.77 -8.77
C SER A 22 3.74 14.33 -8.48
N ARG A 23 3.90 15.17 -7.46
CA ARG A 23 5.22 15.75 -7.11
C ARG A 23 5.90 15.02 -5.96
N GLY A 24 5.19 14.79 -4.84
CA GLY A 24 5.77 14.18 -3.63
C GLY A 24 6.24 12.75 -3.82
N GLU A 25 5.51 11.93 -4.57
CA GLU A 25 5.89 10.54 -4.84
C GLU A 25 7.03 10.39 -5.86
N CYS A 26 7.27 11.37 -6.72
CA CYS A 26 8.43 11.35 -7.62
C CYS A 26 9.69 11.71 -6.84
N MET A 27 9.61 12.77 -6.03
CA MET A 27 10.70 13.18 -5.14
C MET A 27 11.02 12.11 -4.10
N GLY A 28 10.02 11.37 -3.60
CA GLY A 28 10.21 10.26 -2.67
C GLY A 28 10.98 9.07 -3.23
N ARG A 29 11.25 9.03 -4.54
CA ARG A 29 12.12 8.03 -5.18
C ARG A 29 13.55 8.52 -5.39
N CYS A 30 13.83 9.79 -5.15
CA CYS A 30 15.20 10.32 -5.19
C CYS A 30 15.92 9.94 -3.90
N VAL A 31 17.14 9.39 -4.03
CA VAL A 31 17.94 8.95 -2.88
C VAL A 31 18.34 10.15 -2.02
N LEU A 32 18.09 10.08 -0.71
CA LEU A 32 18.56 11.11 0.22
C LEU A 32 20.05 10.92 0.46
N CYS A 33 20.82 11.96 0.18
CA CYS A 33 22.26 11.99 0.32
C CYS A 33 22.63 12.74 1.59
N GLY A 34 23.54 12.18 2.39
CA GLY A 34 24.25 12.93 3.44
C GLY A 34 25.29 13.87 2.82
N ASP A 35 26.47 13.98 3.42
CA ASP A 35 27.50 14.95 3.01
C ASP A 35 28.35 14.54 1.78
N ASP A 36 27.88 13.59 0.96
CA ASP A 36 28.62 13.16 -0.24
C ASP A 36 28.29 14.07 -1.46
N PRO A 37 29.29 14.76 -2.04
CA PRO A 37 29.06 15.74 -3.10
C PRO A 37 28.65 15.11 -4.45
N VAL A 38 29.04 13.85 -4.70
CA VAL A 38 28.65 13.11 -5.91
C VAL A 38 27.17 12.73 -5.81
N CYS A 39 26.75 12.27 -4.64
CA CYS A 39 25.37 11.93 -4.33
C CYS A 39 24.45 13.15 -4.41
N ALA A 40 24.86 14.31 -3.88
CA ALA A 40 24.10 15.56 -3.99
C ALA A 40 23.76 15.91 -5.45
N THR A 41 24.73 15.72 -6.37
CA THR A 41 24.51 15.95 -7.81
C THR A 41 23.50 14.97 -8.42
N ILE A 42 23.50 13.71 -7.96
CA ILE A 42 22.54 12.68 -8.39
C ILE A 42 21.12 13.02 -7.91
N TYR A 43 20.99 13.50 -6.67
CA TYR A 43 19.71 13.94 -6.12
C TYR A 43 19.12 15.11 -6.92
N GLU A 44 19.91 16.14 -7.20
CA GLU A 44 19.45 17.32 -7.96
C GLU A 44 19.01 16.97 -9.39
N ASN A 45 19.75 16.09 -10.08
CA ASN A 45 19.36 15.61 -11.41
C ASN A 45 18.06 14.80 -11.38
N CYS A 46 17.82 14.04 -10.31
CA CYS A 46 16.58 13.29 -10.10
C CYS A 46 15.40 14.24 -9.93
N ILE A 47 15.53 15.25 -9.06
CA ILE A 47 14.50 16.28 -8.84
C ILE A 47 14.21 17.04 -10.14
N HIS A 48 15.24 17.48 -10.86
CA HIS A 48 15.08 18.19 -12.13
C HIS A 48 14.32 17.35 -13.17
N THR A 49 14.63 16.07 -13.28
CA THR A 49 13.92 15.14 -14.17
C THR A 49 12.46 14.93 -13.75
N CYS A 50 12.20 14.80 -12.44
CA CYS A 50 10.85 14.72 -11.89
C CYS A 50 10.02 15.97 -12.19
N MET A 51 10.66 17.14 -12.14
CA MET A 51 10.04 18.43 -12.40
C MET A 51 9.72 18.67 -13.87
N THR A 52 10.48 18.07 -14.79
CA THR A 52 10.40 18.36 -16.23
C THR A 52 9.61 17.32 -17.01
N ASN A 53 9.60 16.05 -16.59
CA ASN A 53 9.03 14.92 -17.35
C ASN A 53 7.81 14.27 -16.67
N GLY A 54 7.02 15.04 -15.92
CA GLY A 54 5.93 14.59 -15.04
C GLY A 54 4.71 13.89 -15.67
N LYS A 55 4.91 12.94 -16.59
CA LYS A 55 3.94 11.87 -16.86
C LYS A 55 4.52 10.59 -16.26
N LYS A 56 4.13 10.26 -15.02
CA LYS A 56 4.40 8.93 -14.47
C LYS A 56 3.82 7.90 -15.44
N ALA A 57 4.65 6.97 -15.93
CA ALA A 57 4.11 5.70 -16.41
C ALA A 57 3.27 5.12 -15.27
N PRO A 58 2.09 4.53 -15.56
CA PRO A 58 1.33 3.84 -14.52
C PRO A 58 2.28 2.84 -13.82
N PRO A 59 2.17 2.67 -12.50
CA PRO A 59 2.93 1.65 -11.81
C PRO A 59 2.80 0.33 -12.57
N PRO A 60 3.88 -0.46 -12.70
CA PRO A 60 3.77 -1.78 -13.28
C PRO A 60 2.65 -2.53 -12.54
N LEU A 61 1.85 -3.28 -13.29
CA LEU A 61 0.83 -4.11 -12.68
C LEU A 61 1.52 -5.10 -11.73
N PRO A 62 0.93 -5.38 -10.56
CA PRO A 62 1.45 -6.35 -9.63
C PRO A 62 1.76 -7.69 -10.30
N ASP A 63 2.99 -8.17 -10.22
CA ASP A 63 3.33 -9.51 -10.71
C ASP A 63 3.08 -10.58 -9.64
N VAL A 64 3.26 -10.21 -8.36
CA VAL A 64 3.00 -11.09 -7.23
C VAL A 64 2.32 -10.40 -6.06
N TRP A 65 1.50 -11.18 -5.36
CA TRP A 65 0.71 -10.76 -4.22
C TRP A 65 1.09 -11.51 -2.95
N GLY A 66 0.95 -10.82 -1.83
CA GLY A 66 1.03 -11.36 -0.49
C GLY A 66 -0.12 -10.86 0.39
N ALA A 67 -0.32 -11.53 1.51
CA ALA A 67 -1.35 -11.17 2.47
C ALA A 67 -0.98 -11.67 3.86
N ILE A 68 -1.49 -10.98 4.88
CA ILE A 68 -1.41 -11.38 6.28
C ILE A 68 -2.82 -11.36 6.84
N ALA A 69 -3.20 -12.42 7.55
CA ALA A 69 -4.42 -12.52 8.32
C ALA A 69 -4.10 -12.74 9.80
N VAL A 70 -4.91 -12.17 10.69
CA VAL A 70 -4.74 -12.26 12.14
C VAL A 70 -6.07 -12.60 12.79
N SER A 71 -6.04 -13.44 13.82
CA SER A 71 -7.13 -13.61 14.79
C SER A 71 -6.92 -12.60 15.92
N PRO A 72 -7.77 -11.56 16.06
CA PRO A 72 -7.60 -10.55 17.10
C PRO A 72 -7.73 -11.10 18.52
N SER A 73 -8.57 -12.12 18.73
CA SER A 73 -8.77 -12.69 20.06
C SER A 73 -7.60 -13.57 20.50
N ALA A 74 -7.08 -14.40 19.59
CA ALA A 74 -6.02 -15.38 19.87
C ALA A 74 -4.60 -14.86 19.59
N LEU A 75 -4.48 -13.75 18.85
CA LEU A 75 -3.21 -13.16 18.42
C LEU A 75 -2.31 -14.17 17.70
N VAL A 76 -2.94 -15.00 16.86
CA VAL A 76 -2.27 -15.86 15.88
C VAL A 76 -2.40 -15.26 14.50
N GLN A 77 -1.50 -15.64 13.59
CA GLN A 77 -1.43 -15.10 12.24
C GLN A 77 -1.37 -16.22 11.20
N GLY A 78 -1.73 -15.89 9.98
CA GLY A 78 -1.43 -16.66 8.78
C GLY A 78 -0.98 -15.72 7.67
N HIS A 79 -0.15 -16.21 6.76
CA HIS A 79 0.45 -15.38 5.72
C HIS A 79 0.52 -16.08 4.38
N SER A 80 0.76 -15.30 3.33
CA SER A 80 0.94 -15.79 1.97
C SER A 80 1.82 -14.86 1.18
N TRP A 81 2.59 -15.40 0.24
CA TRP A 81 3.45 -14.64 -0.67
C TRP A 81 3.52 -15.35 -2.02
N ASN A 82 3.95 -14.63 -3.06
CA ASN A 82 4.16 -15.15 -4.42
C ASN A 82 2.89 -15.70 -5.11
N TYR A 83 1.73 -15.09 -4.84
CA TYR A 83 0.47 -15.44 -5.50
C TYR A 83 0.20 -14.56 -6.71
N LYS A 84 -0.48 -15.09 -7.73
CA LYS A 84 -0.77 -14.35 -8.98
C LYS A 84 -1.99 -13.44 -8.89
N SER A 85 -2.77 -13.55 -7.83
CA SER A 85 -3.89 -12.65 -7.55
C SER A 85 -3.95 -12.29 -6.06
N GLU A 86 -4.49 -11.09 -5.79
CA GLU A 86 -4.76 -10.65 -4.43
C GLU A 86 -5.68 -11.63 -3.70
N GLU A 87 -6.71 -12.13 -4.38
CA GLU A 87 -7.71 -13.00 -3.75
C GLU A 87 -7.13 -14.36 -3.35
N GLU A 88 -6.29 -14.98 -4.18
CA GLU A 88 -5.62 -16.23 -3.80
C GLU A 88 -4.69 -16.03 -2.60
N ALA A 89 -3.97 -14.90 -2.55
CA ALA A 89 -3.15 -14.54 -1.39
C ALA A 89 -4.02 -14.41 -0.13
N ARG A 90 -5.12 -13.64 -0.22
CA ARG A 90 -6.08 -13.44 0.89
C ARG A 90 -6.63 -14.75 1.42
N GLN A 91 -7.12 -15.62 0.52
CA GLN A 91 -7.68 -16.91 0.90
C GLN A 91 -6.63 -17.84 1.50
N ARG A 92 -5.39 -17.82 0.99
CA ARG A 92 -4.30 -18.58 1.58
C ARG A 92 -3.99 -18.10 3.01
N ALA A 93 -3.83 -16.81 3.22
CA ALA A 93 -3.52 -16.25 4.54
C ALA A 93 -4.64 -16.54 5.55
N LEU A 94 -5.91 -16.40 5.15
CA LEU A 94 -7.06 -16.76 5.98
C LEU A 94 -7.08 -18.24 6.35
N LYS A 95 -6.83 -19.12 5.39
CA LYS A 95 -6.77 -20.57 5.62
C LYS A 95 -5.68 -20.93 6.63
N GLU A 96 -4.51 -20.32 6.51
CA GLU A 96 -3.40 -20.54 7.43
C GLU A 96 -3.69 -20.02 8.85
N CYS A 97 -4.30 -18.83 8.95
CA CYS A 97 -4.72 -18.28 10.24
C CYS A 97 -5.75 -19.20 10.90
N ALA A 98 -6.78 -19.63 10.15
CA ALA A 98 -7.84 -20.48 10.67
C ALA A 98 -7.35 -21.88 11.06
N ALA A 99 -6.30 -22.39 10.40
CA ALA A 99 -5.65 -23.63 10.80
C ALA A 99 -4.85 -23.50 12.11
N SER A 100 -4.49 -22.28 12.49
CA SER A 100 -3.62 -21.99 13.64
C SER A 100 -4.38 -21.67 14.94
N THR A 101 -5.72 -21.63 14.91
CA THR A 101 -6.54 -21.35 16.09
C THR A 101 -7.92 -21.98 16.00
N VAL A 102 -8.54 -22.24 17.15
CA VAL A 102 -9.96 -22.61 17.24
C VAL A 102 -10.90 -21.40 17.15
N ALA A 103 -10.35 -20.19 17.32
CA ALA A 103 -11.10 -18.96 17.17
C ALA A 103 -11.52 -18.75 15.71
N LYS A 104 -12.78 -18.37 15.49
CA LYS A 104 -13.36 -18.19 14.14
C LYS A 104 -13.34 -16.73 13.69
N ASP A 105 -12.36 -15.96 14.15
CA ASP A 105 -12.27 -14.51 13.98
C ASP A 105 -11.04 -14.06 13.15
N CYS A 106 -10.40 -14.98 12.42
CA CYS A 106 -9.35 -14.66 11.47
C CYS A 106 -9.84 -13.68 10.39
N LYS A 107 -9.11 -12.58 10.22
CA LYS A 107 -9.37 -11.57 9.18
C LYS A 107 -8.08 -11.15 8.50
N VAL A 108 -8.13 -10.86 7.19
CA VAL A 108 -7.01 -10.25 6.47
C VAL A 108 -6.78 -8.84 7.03
N VAL A 109 -5.55 -8.55 7.44
CA VAL A 109 -5.15 -7.23 7.99
C VAL A 109 -4.33 -6.41 7.01
N VAL A 110 -3.67 -7.05 6.04
CA VAL A 110 -2.98 -6.36 4.93
C VAL A 110 -2.88 -7.29 3.72
N THR A 111 -3.00 -6.71 2.53
CA THR A 111 -2.60 -7.30 1.25
C THR A 111 -1.52 -6.42 0.64
N VAL A 112 -0.58 -7.04 -0.06
CA VAL A 112 0.56 -6.35 -0.68
C VAL A 112 0.81 -6.87 -2.09
N ALA A 113 1.33 -5.98 -2.93
CA ALA A 113 1.71 -6.24 -4.30
C ALA A 113 3.17 -5.82 -4.48
N ASP A 114 4.05 -6.76 -4.87
CA ASP A 114 5.48 -6.52 -5.15
C ASP A 114 6.26 -5.77 -4.06
N VAL A 115 5.79 -5.83 -2.80
CA VAL A 115 6.44 -5.20 -1.64
C VAL A 115 6.39 -6.12 -0.43
N CYS A 116 7.31 -5.85 0.51
CA CYS A 116 7.36 -6.53 1.80
C CYS A 116 6.67 -5.69 2.88
N VAL A 117 5.97 -6.38 3.79
CA VAL A 117 5.40 -5.82 5.02
C VAL A 117 5.80 -6.67 6.21
N ALA A 118 5.82 -6.06 7.38
CA ALA A 118 6.08 -6.69 8.66
C ALA A 118 4.82 -6.69 9.53
N LEU A 119 4.61 -7.76 10.28
CA LEU A 119 3.63 -7.85 11.35
C LEU A 119 4.37 -7.95 12.68
N ALA A 120 4.06 -7.07 13.63
CA ALA A 120 4.49 -7.19 15.01
C ALA A 120 3.29 -7.50 15.91
N ILE A 121 3.44 -8.43 16.85
CA ILE A 121 2.41 -8.83 17.81
C ILE A 121 2.97 -8.75 19.24
N SER A 122 2.28 -8.05 20.12
CA SER A 122 2.52 -8.07 21.56
C SER A 122 1.35 -8.78 22.25
N LYS A 123 1.58 -10.05 22.64
CA LYS A 123 0.55 -10.84 23.34
C LYS A 123 0.19 -10.30 24.73
N PRO A 124 1.13 -9.83 25.56
CA PRO A 124 0.80 -9.27 26.87
C PRO A 124 -0.09 -8.01 26.77
N GLU A 125 0.21 -7.13 25.82
CA GLU A 125 -0.54 -5.88 25.62
C GLU A 125 -1.78 -6.06 24.74
N ARG A 126 -1.94 -7.25 24.15
CA ARG A 126 -3.02 -7.62 23.23
C ARG A 126 -3.13 -6.74 22.00
N ILE A 127 -1.99 -6.34 21.44
CA ILE A 127 -1.92 -5.48 20.26
C ILE A 127 -1.13 -6.13 19.12
N TYR A 128 -1.42 -5.69 17.89
CA TYR A 128 -0.61 -5.96 16.73
C TYR A 128 -0.49 -4.70 15.87
N THR A 129 0.57 -4.58 15.08
CA THR A 129 0.73 -3.51 14.08
C THR A 129 1.36 -4.03 12.80
N ILE A 130 1.09 -3.33 11.71
CA ILE A 130 1.65 -3.60 10.38
C ILE A 130 2.63 -2.48 10.04
N GLY A 131 3.84 -2.85 9.59
CA GLY A 131 4.84 -1.94 9.05
C GLY A 131 5.11 -2.25 7.58
N GLY A 132 5.47 -1.23 6.81
CA GLY A 132 5.70 -1.35 5.37
C GLY A 132 5.85 0.01 4.70
N PRO A 133 6.11 0.03 3.38
CA PRO A 133 6.26 1.26 2.60
C PRO A 133 4.98 2.09 2.52
#